data_AF-S9QEV9-F1
#
_entry.id   AF-S9QEV9-F1
#
_cell.length_a   1.000
_cell.length_b   1.000
_cell.length_c   1.000
_cell.angle_alpha   90.00
_cell.angle_beta   90.00
_cell.angle_gamma   90.00
#
_symmetry.space_group_name_H-M   'P 1'
#
loop_
_entity.id
_entity.type
_entity.pdbx_description
1 polymer ?
#
loop_
_entity_poly.entity_id
_entity_poly.type
_entity_poly.pdbx_seq_one_letter_code
_entity_poly.pdbx_strand_id
1 'polypeptide(L)'
;MNDDTILKLGWEEWLSLPDLSLPTIKAKVDTGAKTSALHAFDIEPFGSATRPKVRFAIHPIPGNDSLIIPCSASIIDRRDVISSNGEAELRYVIETHLSVGGQSWPIEVTLTNRGSMAYRMLLGRQALRENTVVAPSERFCQPELSYDVYTASKLRTATKARALRIAVLSREPGSYSTAKLVSEGEQRGHVVEVIDTTRCYMAINAKAPEVYYDGKRLPRFDAVIPRIGASITTYGCSVLRQFETLGTHCVNGSEGIAASRDKLHAHQILARHRIGMPTTAFAASPKDTKNLMDLVGTAPLIVKLLESTQGKGVVLAETKKAAESVIDAFRGLKANFLVQDFVKESAGEDIRCLVIGGKVVAAMKRTSDGDDFRSNLHRGGTAVVTKISKTERDMATRAAKAFKLGMAGVDLLRSSEGPKILEVNSSPGLEGIEKASGRNIAALLFDQIEMRVRPEPLKKAPKKTA
;
A
#
# COMPACT_ATOMS: atom_id res chain seq x y z
N MET A 1 42.61 17.92 6.58
CA MET A 1 42.79 19.16 5.79
C MET A 1 41.69 20.09 6.22
N ASN A 2 42.03 21.12 7.00
CA ASN A 2 41.10 22.13 7.49
C ASN A 2 40.70 23.01 6.33
N ASP A 3 39.50 22.80 5.81
CA ASP A 3 38.88 23.76 4.89
C ASP A 3 38.07 24.74 5.75
N ASP A 4 38.78 25.67 6.40
CA ASP A 4 38.20 26.77 7.18
C ASP A 4 37.63 27.85 6.24
N THR A 5 36.89 27.40 5.24
CA THR A 5 36.23 28.27 4.26
C THR A 5 35.06 28.93 4.98
N ILE A 6 35.20 30.24 5.24
CA ILE A 6 34.16 31.05 5.87
C ILE A 6 32.89 30.98 5.01
N LEU A 7 31.79 30.52 5.60
CA LEU A 7 30.48 30.49 4.96
C LEU A 7 29.81 31.87 5.13
N LYS A 8 29.71 32.65 4.05
CA LYS A 8 29.01 33.93 4.06
C LYS A 8 27.52 33.73 3.72
N LEU A 9 26.62 34.17 4.58
CA LEU A 9 25.16 34.15 4.34
C LEU A 9 24.63 35.59 4.29
N GLY A 10 23.74 35.89 3.36
CA GLY A 10 22.92 37.10 3.36
C GLY A 10 21.76 37.02 4.34
N TRP A 11 20.94 38.07 4.42
CA TRP A 11 19.70 38.05 5.22
C TRP A 11 18.61 37.16 4.60
N GLU A 12 18.73 36.86 3.31
CA GLU A 12 17.90 35.89 2.59
C GLU A 12 18.80 34.92 1.83
N GLU A 13 18.50 33.62 1.94
CA GLU A 13 19.28 32.56 1.33
C GLU A 13 18.42 31.45 0.74
N TRP A 14 18.98 30.79 -0.27
CA TRP A 14 18.47 29.52 -0.79
C TRP A 14 19.11 28.36 -0.01
N LEU A 15 18.28 27.53 0.59
CA LEU A 15 18.70 26.38 1.40
C LEU A 15 18.07 25.08 0.86
N SER A 16 18.60 23.94 1.29
CA SER A 16 18.02 22.62 1.07
C SER A 16 17.91 21.86 2.39
N LEU A 17 16.79 21.16 2.58
CA LEU A 17 16.55 20.22 3.69
C LEU A 17 16.34 18.80 3.11
N PRO A 18 17.43 18.09 2.76
CA PRO A 18 17.34 16.81 2.05
C PRO A 18 16.57 15.72 2.81
N ASP A 19 16.63 15.72 4.15
CA ASP A 19 15.89 14.73 4.95
C ASP A 19 14.37 14.87 4.84
N LEU A 20 13.89 16.08 4.54
CA LEU A 20 12.48 16.41 4.39
C LEU A 20 12.03 16.42 2.92
N SER A 21 12.88 15.95 2.00
CA SER A 21 12.61 16.03 0.56
C SER A 21 12.33 17.46 0.07
N LEU A 22 13.00 18.44 0.67
CA LEU A 22 12.96 19.85 0.27
C LEU A 22 14.28 20.22 -0.41
N PRO A 23 14.45 19.92 -1.71
CA PRO A 23 15.67 20.24 -2.43
C PRO A 23 15.94 21.74 -2.56
N THR A 24 14.93 22.59 -2.35
CA THR A 24 15.06 24.03 -2.39
C THR A 24 14.01 24.71 -1.51
N ILE A 25 14.44 25.66 -0.68
CA ILE A 25 13.55 26.51 0.09
C ILE A 25 14.23 27.87 0.29
N LYS A 26 13.47 28.96 0.17
CA LYS A 26 13.97 30.29 0.57
C LYS A 26 13.77 30.48 2.05
N ALA A 27 14.84 30.87 2.72
CA ALA A 27 14.86 31.14 4.15
C ALA A 27 15.32 32.56 4.42
N LYS A 28 14.74 33.17 5.47
CA LYS A 28 15.29 34.38 6.07
C LYS A 28 16.30 33.98 7.14
N VAL A 29 17.52 34.49 7.06
CA VAL A 29 18.53 34.34 8.11
C VAL A 29 18.20 35.33 9.21
N ASP A 30 17.89 34.82 10.39
CA ASP A 30 17.38 35.61 11.51
C ASP A 30 18.18 35.30 12.78
N THR A 31 19.23 36.08 13.01
CA THR A 31 20.08 35.94 14.19
C THR A 31 19.37 36.32 15.50
N GLY A 32 18.22 37.00 15.43
CA GLY A 32 17.36 37.26 16.59
C GLY A 32 16.60 36.02 17.04
N ALA A 33 16.28 35.11 16.12
CA ALA A 33 15.67 33.84 16.45
C ALA A 33 16.70 32.86 17.02
N LYS A 34 16.44 32.32 18.22
CA LYS A 34 17.31 31.30 18.84
C LYS A 34 17.34 30.02 17.99
N THR A 35 16.18 29.43 17.73
CA THR A 35 16.00 28.18 17.00
C THR A 35 15.34 28.44 15.65
N SER A 36 15.73 27.68 14.62
CA SER A 36 15.12 27.75 13.29
C SER A 36 13.65 27.36 13.33
N ALA A 37 12.87 27.90 12.39
CA ALA A 37 11.43 27.61 12.27
C ALA A 37 11.08 27.28 10.82
N LEU A 38 10.30 26.22 10.62
CA LEU A 38 9.87 25.76 9.31
C LEU A 38 8.34 25.75 9.23
N HIS A 39 7.83 26.23 8.10
CA HIS A 39 6.42 26.13 7.75
C HIS A 39 6.00 24.67 7.72
N ALA A 40 4.99 24.35 8.51
CA ALA A 40 4.33 23.06 8.52
C ALA A 40 2.83 23.24 8.77
N PHE A 41 2.02 22.38 8.17
CA PHE A 41 0.58 22.24 8.44
C PHE A 41 0.23 20.75 8.57
N ASP A 42 -0.99 20.44 9.02
CA ASP A 42 -1.42 19.07 9.36
C ASP A 42 -0.42 18.35 10.28
N ILE A 43 0.08 19.06 11.30
CA ILE A 43 1.10 18.57 12.22
C ILE A 43 0.46 17.59 13.20
N GLU A 44 0.80 16.32 13.07
CA GLU A 44 0.21 15.25 13.87
C GLU A 44 1.29 14.29 14.42
N PRO A 45 1.35 14.08 15.74
CA PRO A 45 2.25 13.09 16.33
C PRO A 45 1.74 11.66 16.05
N PHE A 46 2.67 10.73 15.91
CA PHE A 46 2.40 9.30 15.76
C PHE A 46 3.58 8.45 16.23
N GLY A 47 3.40 7.14 16.34
CA GLY A 47 4.42 6.22 16.88
C GLY A 47 4.27 5.98 18.39
N SER A 48 5.18 5.18 18.95
CA SER A 48 5.17 4.84 20.37
C SER A 48 5.71 5.99 21.22
N ALA A 49 5.40 5.97 22.53
CA ALA A 49 5.98 6.92 23.47
C ALA A 49 7.52 6.87 23.53
N THR A 50 8.11 5.71 23.23
CA THR A 50 9.57 5.49 23.22
C THR A 50 10.24 5.89 21.90
N ARG A 51 9.46 6.03 20.82
CA ARG A 51 9.95 6.43 19.49
C ARG A 51 8.93 7.39 18.85
N PRO A 52 8.71 8.57 19.47
CA PRO A 52 7.70 9.50 19.00
C PRO A 52 8.13 10.10 17.67
N LYS A 53 7.18 10.19 16.74
CA LYS A 53 7.35 10.80 15.42
C LYS A 53 6.30 11.86 15.20
N VAL A 54 6.55 12.74 14.26
CA VAL A 54 5.59 13.74 13.79
C VAL A 54 5.49 13.63 12.28
N ARG A 55 4.26 13.65 11.76
CA ARG A 55 3.99 13.87 10.34
C ARG A 55 3.43 15.27 10.16
N PHE A 56 3.72 15.83 9.01
CA PHE A 56 3.31 17.18 8.66
C PHE A 56 3.43 17.36 7.15
N ALA A 57 2.86 18.43 6.63
CA ALA A 57 2.97 18.80 5.23
C ALA A 57 3.53 20.21 5.09
N ILE A 58 4.17 20.47 3.94
CA ILE A 58 4.80 21.74 3.63
C ILE A 58 4.33 22.24 2.27
N HIS A 59 3.96 23.53 2.21
CA HIS A 59 3.93 24.31 0.99
C HIS A 59 5.27 25.04 0.82
N PRO A 60 6.21 24.51 0.02
CA PRO A 60 7.59 25.03 -0.03
C PRO A 60 7.71 26.37 -0.77
N ILE A 61 6.71 26.71 -1.59
CA ILE A 61 6.68 27.91 -2.42
C ILE A 61 5.68 28.90 -1.79
N PRO A 62 6.11 30.08 -1.34
CA PRO A 62 5.20 31.13 -0.89
C PRO A 62 4.13 31.45 -1.95
N GLY A 63 2.85 31.49 -1.53
CA GLY A 63 1.72 31.81 -2.41
C GLY A 63 1.28 30.67 -3.35
N ASN A 64 1.87 29.47 -3.25
CA ASN A 64 1.44 28.29 -4.02
C ASN A 64 1.16 27.10 -3.10
N ASP A 65 -0.12 26.90 -2.82
CA ASP A 65 -0.59 25.83 -1.93
C ASP A 65 -0.95 24.53 -2.70
N SER A 66 -0.79 24.53 -4.03
CA SER A 66 -1.06 23.34 -4.86
C SER A 66 0.05 22.29 -4.77
N LEU A 67 1.26 22.68 -4.36
CA LEU A 67 2.35 21.75 -4.05
C LEU A 67 2.33 21.40 -2.57
N ILE A 68 2.16 20.11 -2.29
CA ILE A 68 2.20 19.56 -0.94
C ILE A 68 3.35 18.56 -0.86
N ILE A 69 4.28 18.81 0.05
CA ILE A 69 5.36 17.87 0.37
C ILE A 69 5.03 17.25 1.73
N PRO A 70 4.58 15.98 1.77
CA PRO A 70 4.35 15.28 3.02
C PRO A 70 5.69 14.86 3.61
N CYS A 71 5.88 15.15 4.88
CA CYS A 71 7.10 14.94 5.64
C CYS A 71 6.79 14.11 6.90
N SER A 72 7.81 13.43 7.41
CA SER A 72 7.80 12.93 8.78
C SER A 72 9.20 12.86 9.34
N ALA A 73 9.31 13.03 10.65
CA ALA A 73 10.58 13.02 11.38
C ALA A 73 10.38 12.50 12.81
N SER A 74 11.47 12.07 13.44
CA SER A 74 11.48 11.80 14.87
C SER A 74 11.31 13.10 15.65
N ILE A 75 10.53 13.06 16.72
CA ILE A 75 10.43 14.19 17.67
C ILE A 75 11.61 14.08 18.62
N ILE A 76 12.44 15.12 18.68
CA ILE A 76 13.57 15.20 19.64
C ILE A 76 13.22 16.02 20.89
N ASP A 77 12.29 16.97 20.76
CA ASP A 77 11.89 17.86 21.85
C ASP A 77 10.53 18.53 21.58
N ARG A 78 9.95 19.17 22.61
CA ARG A 78 8.87 20.16 22.48
C ARG A 78 9.26 21.42 23.24
N ARG A 79 9.18 22.58 22.58
CA ARG A 79 9.62 23.85 23.15
C ARG A 79 8.56 24.92 23.03
N ASP A 80 8.39 25.69 24.09
CA ASP A 80 7.63 26.94 24.06
C ASP A 80 8.45 27.99 23.30
N VAL A 81 7.88 28.49 22.20
CA VAL A 81 8.50 29.51 21.36
C VAL A 81 7.62 30.74 21.35
N ILE A 82 8.19 31.87 21.77
CA ILE A 82 7.53 33.17 21.72
C ILE A 82 7.82 33.80 20.36
N SER A 83 6.77 34.10 19.60
CA SER A 83 6.88 34.81 18.33
C SER A 83 7.25 36.28 18.54
N SER A 84 7.70 36.95 17.47
CA SER A 84 7.92 38.40 17.48
C SER A 84 6.68 39.21 17.87
N ASN A 85 5.49 38.60 17.78
CA ASN A 85 4.21 39.22 18.11
C ASN A 85 3.81 38.98 19.57
N GLY A 86 4.66 38.34 20.38
CA GLY A 86 4.44 38.07 21.80
C GLY A 86 3.62 36.81 22.10
N GLU A 87 3.07 36.13 21.09
CA GLU A 87 2.33 34.88 21.27
C GLU A 87 3.29 33.70 21.52
N ALA A 88 3.03 32.96 22.59
CA ALA A 88 3.73 31.71 22.91
C ALA A 88 3.03 30.51 22.25
N GLU A 89 3.82 29.64 21.62
CA GLU A 89 3.34 28.41 20.97
C GLU A 89 4.25 27.24 21.36
N LEU A 90 3.67 26.14 21.84
CA LEU A 90 4.39 24.89 22.09
C LEU A 90 4.61 24.14 20.78
N ARG A 91 5.86 24.08 20.31
CA ARG A 91 6.22 23.53 18.99
C ARG A 91 6.99 22.22 19.12
N TYR A 92 6.72 21.29 18.20
CA TYR A 92 7.57 20.12 18.00
C TYR A 92 8.92 20.53 17.43
N VAL A 93 9.99 19.93 17.95
CA VAL A 93 11.36 20.08 17.45
C VAL A 93 11.77 18.80 16.76
N ILE A 94 12.31 18.95 15.56
CA ILE A 94 12.88 17.87 14.76
C ILE A 94 14.35 18.19 14.42
N GLU A 95 15.13 17.16 14.14
CA GLU A 95 16.46 17.31 13.55
C GLU A 95 16.38 17.05 12.04
N THR A 96 17.07 17.86 11.25
CA THR A 96 17.23 17.67 9.80
C THR A 96 18.59 18.20 9.37
N HIS A 97 19.17 17.63 8.32
CA HIS A 97 20.33 18.23 7.68
C HIS A 97 19.92 19.49 6.91
N LEU A 98 20.68 20.56 7.14
CA LEU A 98 20.71 21.76 6.32
C LEU A 98 21.83 21.63 5.30
N SER A 99 21.57 21.94 4.03
CA SER A 99 22.60 22.07 3.01
C SER A 99 22.57 23.43 2.34
N VAL A 100 23.74 24.07 2.28
CA VAL A 100 23.98 25.41 1.71
C VAL A 100 25.47 25.57 1.41
N GLY A 101 25.82 26.21 0.29
CA GLY A 101 27.22 26.50 -0.05
C GLY A 101 28.14 25.27 -0.18
N GLY A 102 27.59 24.13 -0.58
CA GLY A 102 28.32 22.85 -0.64
C GLY A 102 28.57 22.19 0.72
N GLN A 103 28.17 22.83 1.82
CA GLN A 103 28.27 22.29 3.17
C GLN A 103 26.93 21.64 3.60
N SER A 104 27.00 20.67 4.52
CA SER A 104 25.81 20.00 5.06
C SER A 104 26.00 19.63 6.54
N TRP A 105 25.01 19.92 7.39
CA TRP A 105 25.07 19.61 8.83
C TRP A 105 23.70 19.52 9.50
N PRO A 106 23.56 18.79 10.62
CA PRO A 106 22.30 18.69 11.34
C PRO A 106 21.95 20.01 12.03
N ILE A 107 20.67 20.37 11.96
CA ILE A 107 20.09 21.52 12.66
C ILE A 107 18.78 21.12 13.33
N GLU A 108 18.47 21.79 14.44
CA GLU A 108 17.16 21.70 15.06
C GLU A 108 16.19 22.70 14.43
N VAL A 109 14.97 22.24 14.16
CA VAL A 109 13.92 23.04 13.53
C VAL A 109 12.61 22.86 14.27
N THR A 110 11.96 23.98 14.59
CA THR A 110 10.59 23.99 15.13
C THR A 110 9.57 23.98 14.01
N LEU A 111 8.51 23.18 14.16
CA LEU A 111 7.40 23.11 13.21
C LEU A 111 6.28 24.08 13.61
N THR A 112 5.86 24.95 12.70
CA THR A 112 4.79 25.94 12.95
C THR A 112 4.13 26.41 11.65
N ASN A 113 2.88 26.88 11.71
CA ASN A 113 2.17 27.36 10.54
C ASN A 113 2.63 28.78 10.14
N ARG A 114 3.52 28.84 9.15
CA ARG A 114 3.96 30.09 8.51
C ARG A 114 3.27 30.39 7.16
N GLY A 115 2.05 29.88 6.95
CA GLY A 115 1.32 29.96 5.67
C GLY A 115 1.07 31.39 5.15
N SER A 116 0.92 32.36 6.05
CA SER A 116 0.76 33.79 5.74
C SER A 116 2.08 34.54 5.59
N MET A 117 3.21 33.93 5.93
CA MET A 117 4.51 34.60 5.95
C MET A 117 5.22 34.52 4.60
N ALA A 118 5.95 35.57 4.24
CA ALA A 118 6.74 35.63 3.00
C ALA A 118 7.81 34.53 2.91
N TYR A 119 8.35 34.09 4.05
CA TYR A 119 9.37 33.04 4.14
C TYR A 119 8.83 31.80 4.85
N ARG A 120 8.95 30.66 4.16
CA ARG A 120 8.57 29.34 4.68
C ARG A 120 9.58 28.79 5.69
N MET A 121 10.77 29.40 5.80
CA MET A 121 11.77 29.02 6.79
C MET A 121 12.46 30.25 7.38
N LEU A 122 12.75 30.19 8.68
CA LEU A 122 13.70 31.04 9.37
C LEU A 122 14.92 30.20 9.75
N LEU A 123 16.11 30.70 9.45
CA LEU A 123 17.37 30.13 9.90
C LEU A 123 17.83 30.88 11.15
N GLY A 124 17.65 30.26 12.32
CA GLY A 124 18.00 30.84 13.61
C GLY A 124 19.48 30.69 13.94
N ARG A 125 19.95 31.45 14.95
CA ARG A 125 21.39 31.49 15.31
C ARG A 125 21.98 30.15 15.76
N GLN A 126 21.19 29.24 16.35
CA GLN A 126 21.69 27.91 16.74
C GLN A 126 22.05 27.01 15.54
N ALA A 127 21.51 27.30 14.35
CA ALA A 127 21.83 26.56 13.14
C ALA A 127 23.12 27.05 12.47
N LEU A 128 23.66 28.20 12.89
CA LEU A 128 24.89 28.79 12.32
C LEU A 128 26.12 28.16 12.99
N ARG A 129 27.12 27.81 12.18
CA ARG A 129 28.40 27.27 12.65
C ARG A 129 29.36 28.42 12.98
N GLU A 130 30.42 28.11 13.72
CA GLU A 130 31.45 29.10 14.10
C GLU A 130 32.10 29.79 12.89
N ASN A 131 32.23 29.08 11.77
CA ASN A 131 32.76 29.62 10.51
C ASN A 131 31.71 30.34 9.65
N THR A 132 30.58 30.77 10.21
CA THR A 132 29.50 31.45 9.46
C THR A 132 29.48 32.96 9.72
N VAL A 133 29.47 33.76 8.65
CA VAL A 133 29.32 35.22 8.71
C VAL A 133 28.01 35.64 8.06
N VAL A 134 27.18 36.39 8.76
CA VAL A 134 25.91 36.93 8.23
C VAL A 134 26.12 38.37 7.78
N ALA A 135 25.90 38.64 6.49
CA ALA A 135 25.93 39.96 5.87
C ALA A 135 24.50 40.52 5.75
N PRO A 136 24.04 41.37 6.69
CA PRO A 136 22.64 41.78 6.78
C PRO A 136 22.18 42.67 5.62
N SER A 137 23.11 43.26 4.87
CA SER A 137 22.83 44.10 3.69
C SER A 137 22.80 43.31 2.38
N GLU A 138 23.17 42.03 2.40
CA GLU A 138 23.31 41.19 1.19
C GLU A 138 22.25 40.08 1.15
N ARG A 139 21.98 39.55 -0.04
CA ARG A 139 21.07 38.42 -0.31
C ARG A 139 21.79 37.44 -1.20
N PHE A 140 21.48 36.15 -1.07
CA PHE A 140 21.97 35.10 -1.96
C PHE A 140 23.51 35.10 -2.07
N CYS A 141 24.19 35.14 -0.93
CA CYS A 141 25.65 35.00 -0.87
C CYS A 141 26.11 33.59 -1.26
N GLN A 142 25.18 32.66 -1.43
CA GLN A 142 25.38 31.28 -1.83
C GLN A 142 24.67 30.99 -3.16
N PRO A 143 25.03 29.90 -3.89
CA PRO A 143 24.44 29.59 -5.19
C PRO A 143 22.91 29.59 -5.17
N GLU A 144 22.30 30.36 -6.07
CA GLU A 144 20.85 30.43 -6.19
C GLU A 144 20.26 29.09 -6.66
N LEU A 145 19.19 28.66 -5.98
CA LEU A 145 18.41 27.49 -6.35
C LEU A 145 17.13 27.91 -7.08
N SER A 146 16.43 26.95 -7.69
CA SER A 146 15.18 27.20 -8.41
C SER A 146 14.08 26.23 -7.98
N TYR A 147 12.86 26.75 -7.86
CA TYR A 147 11.65 25.96 -7.62
C TYR A 147 11.29 25.00 -8.77
N ASP A 148 11.94 25.11 -9.94
CA ASP A 148 11.70 24.21 -11.08
C ASP A 148 11.98 22.74 -10.75
N VAL A 149 12.78 22.47 -9.72
CA VAL A 149 13.03 21.11 -9.20
C VAL A 149 11.75 20.35 -8.81
N TYR A 150 10.64 21.07 -8.56
CA TYR A 150 9.34 20.50 -8.19
C TYR A 150 8.45 20.06 -9.38
N THR A 151 8.85 20.25 -10.64
CA THR A 151 7.97 20.17 -11.84
C THR A 151 7.94 18.84 -12.63
N ALA A 152 8.05 17.66 -12.00
CA ALA A 152 7.60 16.35 -12.54
C ALA A 152 8.59 15.29 -13.08
N SER A 153 9.90 15.38 -12.84
CA SER A 153 10.76 14.16 -12.89
C SER A 153 11.83 14.16 -11.80
N LYS A 154 12.42 15.33 -11.54
CA LYS A 154 13.43 15.54 -10.49
C LYS A 154 12.91 15.29 -9.08
N LEU A 155 11.64 15.65 -8.77
CA LEU A 155 11.05 15.41 -7.44
C LEU A 155 11.02 13.93 -7.07
N ARG A 156 10.74 13.02 -8.04
CA ARG A 156 10.68 11.57 -7.79
C ARG A 156 12.05 10.97 -7.44
N THR A 157 13.12 11.57 -7.94
CA THR A 157 14.51 11.16 -7.69
C THR A 157 15.06 11.80 -6.41
N ALA A 158 14.62 13.02 -6.08
CA ALA A 158 15.07 13.77 -4.91
C ALA A 158 14.30 13.47 -3.61
N THR A 159 13.19 12.72 -3.68
CA THR A 159 12.38 12.39 -2.49
C THR A 159 13.02 11.24 -1.70
N LYS A 160 13.38 11.51 -0.46
CA LYS A 160 13.78 10.50 0.52
C LYS A 160 12.54 9.76 1.04
N ALA A 161 12.72 8.50 1.44
CA ALA A 161 11.66 7.75 2.12
C ALA A 161 11.36 8.42 3.48
N ARG A 162 10.07 8.64 3.76
CA ARG A 162 9.59 9.15 5.05
C ARG A 162 8.97 8.02 5.88
N ALA A 163 8.93 8.18 7.19
CA ALA A 163 8.17 7.27 8.04
C ALA A 163 6.67 7.40 7.74
N LEU A 164 6.01 6.27 7.44
CA LEU A 164 4.59 6.18 7.17
C LEU A 164 3.84 5.66 8.40
N ARG A 165 2.57 6.03 8.53
CA ARG A 165 1.64 5.40 9.47
C ARG A 165 0.73 4.44 8.70
N ILE A 166 0.84 3.14 8.98
CA ILE A 166 0.20 2.09 8.18
C ILE A 166 -0.69 1.23 9.08
N ALA A 167 -1.93 1.02 8.66
CA ALA A 167 -2.84 0.09 9.33
C ALA A 167 -2.81 -1.28 8.66
N VAL A 168 -2.73 -2.35 9.43
CA VAL A 168 -2.98 -3.72 8.96
C VAL A 168 -4.32 -4.17 9.53
N LEU A 169 -5.35 -4.26 8.67
CA LEU A 169 -6.67 -4.73 9.11
C LEU A 169 -6.63 -6.25 9.21
N SER A 170 -6.55 -6.79 10.42
CA SER A 170 -6.38 -8.23 10.66
C SER A 170 -6.99 -8.65 11.99
N ARG A 171 -7.67 -9.80 11.99
CA ARG A 171 -8.15 -10.47 13.21
C ARG A 171 -7.10 -11.41 13.82
N GLU A 172 -5.99 -11.63 13.11
CA GLU A 172 -4.96 -12.61 13.46
C GLU A 172 -3.58 -11.91 13.53
N PRO A 173 -3.34 -11.08 14.57
CA PRO A 173 -2.08 -10.35 14.73
C PRO A 173 -0.87 -11.29 14.84
N GLY A 174 -1.05 -12.48 15.43
CA GLY A 174 0.01 -13.48 15.59
C GLY A 174 0.27 -14.35 14.37
N SER A 175 -0.51 -14.23 13.28
CA SER A 175 -0.22 -15.00 12.06
C SER A 175 1.10 -14.55 11.44
N TYR A 176 1.85 -15.49 10.84
CA TYR A 176 3.14 -15.20 10.19
C TYR A 176 3.05 -14.01 9.23
N SER A 177 1.99 -13.97 8.41
CA SER A 177 1.83 -12.91 7.41
C SER A 177 1.63 -11.54 8.06
N THR A 178 0.81 -11.42 9.10
CA THR A 178 0.61 -10.14 9.80
C THR A 178 1.88 -9.72 10.54
N ALA A 179 2.50 -10.62 11.29
CA ALA A 179 3.74 -10.34 12.03
C ALA A 179 4.89 -9.92 11.11
N LYS A 180 5.03 -10.58 9.95
CA LYS A 180 6.05 -10.22 8.94
C LYS A 180 5.81 -8.84 8.35
N LEU A 181 4.56 -8.44 8.09
CA LEU A 181 4.22 -7.09 7.64
C LEU A 181 4.56 -6.03 8.69
N VAL A 182 4.24 -6.27 9.97
CA VAL A 182 4.60 -5.36 11.07
C VAL A 182 6.11 -5.23 11.17
N SER A 183 6.82 -6.36 11.29
CA SER A 183 8.27 -6.37 11.46
C SER A 183 9.00 -5.69 10.31
N GLU A 184 8.63 -5.97 9.06
CA GLU A 184 9.23 -5.33 7.88
C GLU A 184 8.98 -3.82 7.86
N GLY A 185 7.74 -3.39 8.14
CA GLY A 185 7.42 -1.96 8.15
C GLY A 185 8.15 -1.21 9.26
N GLU A 186 8.25 -1.79 10.46
CA GLU A 186 9.00 -1.20 11.57
C GLU A 186 10.51 -1.14 11.30
N GLN A 187 11.09 -2.17 10.66
CA GLN A 187 12.49 -2.16 10.22
C GLN A 187 12.79 -1.05 9.21
N ARG A 188 11.81 -0.72 8.34
CA ARG A 188 11.85 0.42 7.41
C ARG A 188 11.57 1.77 8.09
N GLY A 189 11.37 1.78 9.41
CA GLY A 189 11.10 2.98 10.19
C GLY A 189 9.66 3.49 10.06
N HIS A 190 8.72 2.70 9.55
CA HIS A 190 7.30 3.03 9.60
C HIS A 190 6.70 2.70 10.97
N VAL A 191 5.50 3.22 11.21
CA VAL A 191 4.66 2.85 12.35
C VAL A 191 3.53 1.99 11.80
N VAL A 192 3.50 0.71 12.20
CA VAL A 192 2.51 -0.25 11.72
C VAL A 192 1.59 -0.65 12.86
N GLU A 193 0.30 -0.40 12.70
CA GLU A 193 -0.73 -0.70 13.70
C GLU A 193 -1.63 -1.83 13.19
N VAL A 194 -1.74 -2.91 13.95
CA VAL A 194 -2.69 -3.99 13.64
C VAL A 194 -4.03 -3.66 14.27
N ILE A 195 -5.07 -3.61 13.43
CA ILE A 195 -6.42 -3.22 13.83
C ILE A 195 -7.37 -4.39 13.55
N ASP A 196 -8.07 -4.86 14.58
CA ASP A 196 -9.11 -5.86 14.41
C ASP A 196 -10.29 -5.26 13.65
N THR A 197 -10.49 -5.74 12.43
CA THR A 197 -11.50 -5.22 11.51
C THR A 197 -12.92 -5.29 12.09
N THR A 198 -13.22 -6.27 12.95
CA THR A 198 -14.57 -6.46 13.52
C THR A 198 -14.89 -5.54 14.68
N ARG A 199 -13.86 -4.94 15.28
CA ARG A 199 -14.01 -3.95 16.37
C ARG A 199 -14.10 -2.52 15.84
N CYS A 200 -13.82 -2.31 14.55
CA CYS A 200 -14.06 -1.03 13.90
C CYS A 200 -15.56 -0.77 13.78
N TYR A 201 -15.96 0.48 13.96
CA TYR A 201 -17.30 1.00 13.63
C TYR A 201 -17.15 2.40 13.02
N MET A 202 -18.18 2.91 12.34
CA MET A 202 -18.04 4.07 11.46
C MET A 202 -19.10 5.12 11.76
N ALA A 203 -18.70 6.39 11.74
CA ALA A 203 -19.63 7.49 11.62
C ALA A 203 -19.75 7.84 10.13
N ILE A 204 -20.94 7.66 9.55
CA ILE A 204 -21.21 7.94 8.14
C ILE A 204 -21.98 9.25 8.05
N ASN A 205 -21.33 10.29 7.55
CA ASN A 205 -21.97 11.57 7.27
C ASN A 205 -21.25 12.26 6.10
N ALA A 206 -21.92 13.21 5.47
CA ALA A 206 -21.44 13.85 4.25
C ALA A 206 -20.24 14.79 4.46
N LYS A 207 -19.97 15.24 5.69
CA LYS A 207 -18.98 16.28 5.97
C LYS A 207 -17.66 15.72 6.52
N ALA A 208 -17.76 14.78 7.45
CA ALA A 208 -16.65 14.21 8.21
C ALA A 208 -16.92 12.71 8.44
N PRO A 209 -16.81 11.86 7.41
CA PRO A 209 -16.83 10.42 7.59
C PRO A 209 -15.66 9.99 8.48
N GLU A 210 -15.89 9.08 9.43
CA GLU A 210 -14.86 8.66 10.40
C GLU A 210 -14.92 7.14 10.65
N VAL A 211 -13.77 6.58 11.04
CA VAL A 211 -13.66 5.21 11.56
C VAL A 211 -13.28 5.30 13.03
N TYR A 212 -13.92 4.50 13.87
CA TYR A 212 -13.66 4.38 15.29
C TYR A 212 -13.19 2.96 15.62
N TYR A 213 -12.45 2.83 16.70
CA TYR A 213 -11.97 1.58 17.28
C TYR A 213 -11.91 1.75 18.80
N ASP A 214 -12.58 0.87 19.54
CA ASP A 214 -12.60 0.88 21.01
C ASP A 214 -12.89 2.26 21.64
N GLY A 215 -13.97 2.92 21.21
CA GLY A 215 -14.38 4.22 21.76
C GLY A 215 -13.64 5.42 21.17
N LYS A 216 -12.57 5.20 20.39
CA LYS A 216 -11.71 6.28 19.89
C LYS A 216 -11.78 6.40 18.38
N ARG A 217 -11.81 7.63 17.88
CA ARG A 217 -11.64 7.90 16.45
C ARG A 217 -10.24 7.43 16.04
N LEU A 218 -10.19 6.63 14.97
CA LEU A 218 -8.93 6.25 14.37
C LEU A 218 -8.28 7.46 13.68
N PRO A 219 -6.95 7.59 13.81
CA PRO A 219 -6.20 8.63 13.13
C PRO A 219 -6.13 8.35 11.64
N ARG A 220 -5.69 9.35 10.87
CA ARG A 220 -5.44 9.17 9.43
C ARG A 220 -4.25 8.21 9.24
N PHE A 221 -4.34 7.34 8.23
CA PHE A 221 -3.25 6.45 7.82
C PHE A 221 -2.73 6.87 6.44
N ASP A 222 -1.44 6.66 6.18
CA ASP A 222 -0.89 6.83 4.84
C ASP A 222 -1.28 5.65 3.94
N ALA A 223 -1.34 4.45 4.50
CA ALA A 223 -1.81 3.26 3.80
C ALA A 223 -2.52 2.25 4.72
N VAL A 224 -3.36 1.41 4.13
CA VAL A 224 -4.06 0.30 4.78
C VAL A 224 -3.78 -1.00 4.03
N ILE A 225 -3.34 -2.03 4.75
CA ILE A 225 -3.12 -3.39 4.23
C ILE A 225 -4.21 -4.31 4.79
N PRO A 226 -5.32 -4.55 4.07
CA PRO A 226 -6.35 -5.47 4.51
C PRO A 226 -5.90 -6.93 4.45
N ARG A 227 -5.98 -7.61 5.58
CA ARG A 227 -5.89 -9.06 5.75
C ARG A 227 -7.25 -9.64 6.13
N ILE A 228 -8.27 -9.28 5.35
CA ILE A 228 -9.67 -9.62 5.62
C ILE A 228 -9.92 -11.11 5.34
N GLY A 229 -10.28 -11.85 6.40
CA GLY A 229 -10.66 -13.26 6.33
C GLY A 229 -12.01 -13.47 5.63
N ALA A 230 -12.20 -14.65 5.02
CA ALA A 230 -13.41 -14.96 4.25
C ALA A 230 -14.71 -14.80 5.05
N SER A 231 -14.70 -15.14 6.35
CA SER A 231 -15.84 -15.09 7.25
C SER A 231 -16.36 -13.68 7.56
N ILE A 232 -15.57 -12.64 7.29
CA ILE A 232 -15.93 -11.24 7.57
C ILE A 232 -15.85 -10.37 6.31
N THR A 233 -15.85 -10.96 5.12
CA THR A 233 -15.63 -10.24 3.85
C THR A 233 -16.56 -9.03 3.72
N THR A 234 -17.86 -9.21 3.96
CA THR A 234 -18.86 -8.13 3.82
C THR A 234 -18.58 -6.97 4.75
N TYR A 235 -18.39 -7.24 6.05
CA TYR A 235 -18.13 -6.18 7.03
C TYR A 235 -16.75 -5.55 6.82
N GLY A 236 -15.72 -6.38 6.58
CA GLY A 236 -14.37 -5.92 6.31
C GLY A 236 -14.28 -5.02 5.08
N CYS A 237 -15.00 -5.34 4.00
CA CYS A 237 -15.08 -4.48 2.83
C CYS A 237 -15.81 -3.17 3.13
N SER A 238 -16.82 -3.17 4.00
CA SER A 238 -17.49 -1.93 4.44
C SER A 238 -16.55 -1.02 5.23
N VAL A 239 -15.80 -1.56 6.19
CA VAL A 239 -14.78 -0.80 6.94
C VAL A 239 -13.69 -0.28 5.99
N LEU A 240 -13.22 -1.12 5.06
CA LEU A 240 -12.20 -0.71 4.09
C LEU A 240 -12.68 0.40 3.15
N ARG A 241 -13.94 0.36 2.69
CA ARG A 241 -14.55 1.43 1.89
C ARG A 241 -14.56 2.78 2.60
N GLN A 242 -14.66 2.78 3.93
CA GLN A 242 -14.57 4.02 4.70
C GLN A 242 -13.17 4.61 4.64
N PHE A 243 -12.12 3.78 4.74
CA PHE A 243 -10.73 4.24 4.54
C PHE A 243 -10.48 4.76 3.11
N GLU A 244 -11.06 4.09 2.11
CA GLU A 244 -11.01 4.55 0.71
C GLU A 244 -11.71 5.91 0.55
N THR A 245 -12.88 6.09 1.18
CA THR A 245 -13.63 7.36 1.20
C THR A 245 -12.83 8.49 1.85
N LEU A 246 -12.03 8.17 2.86
CA LEU A 246 -11.08 9.08 3.51
C LEU A 246 -9.84 9.41 2.64
N GLY A 247 -9.73 8.84 1.44
CA GLY A 247 -8.59 9.01 0.54
C GLY A 247 -7.34 8.23 0.97
N THR A 248 -7.47 7.25 1.85
CA THR A 248 -6.34 6.42 2.30
C THR A 248 -5.95 5.41 1.23
N HIS A 249 -4.64 5.23 0.99
CA HIS A 249 -4.17 4.25 0.03
C HIS A 249 -4.37 2.81 0.55
N CYS A 250 -5.23 2.03 -0.11
CA CYS A 250 -5.53 0.66 0.32
C CYS A 250 -4.90 -0.38 -0.63
N VAL A 251 -4.18 -1.36 -0.09
CA VAL A 251 -3.61 -2.49 -0.86
C VAL A 251 -3.99 -3.82 -0.21
N ASN A 252 -5.09 -4.46 -0.61
CA ASN A 252 -5.96 -4.17 -1.76
C ASN A 252 -7.13 -3.23 -1.47
N GLY A 253 -7.83 -2.78 -2.52
CA GLY A 253 -9.11 -2.09 -2.39
C GLY A 253 -10.30 -3.04 -2.20
N SER A 254 -11.40 -2.51 -1.68
CA SER A 254 -12.62 -3.25 -1.30
C SER A 254 -13.32 -3.93 -2.49
N GLU A 255 -13.40 -3.25 -3.63
CA GLU A 255 -14.02 -3.78 -4.87
C GLU A 255 -13.32 -5.07 -5.31
N GLY A 256 -11.98 -5.06 -5.37
CA GLY A 256 -11.19 -6.21 -5.78
C GLY A 256 -11.28 -7.37 -4.78
N ILE A 257 -11.31 -7.07 -3.48
CA ILE A 257 -11.48 -8.09 -2.44
C ILE A 257 -12.84 -8.77 -2.58
N ALA A 258 -13.92 -8.00 -2.64
CA ALA A 258 -15.27 -8.54 -2.81
C ALA A 258 -15.39 -9.39 -4.08
N ALA A 259 -14.90 -8.87 -5.20
CA ALA A 259 -14.91 -9.57 -6.48
C ALA A 259 -14.11 -10.88 -6.48
N SER A 260 -12.97 -10.91 -5.81
CA SER A 260 -12.14 -12.13 -5.71
C SER A 260 -12.76 -13.23 -4.83
N ARG A 261 -13.72 -12.88 -3.96
CA ARG A 261 -14.36 -13.81 -3.01
C ARG A 261 -15.64 -14.42 -3.58
N ASP A 262 -16.33 -13.69 -4.45
CA ASP A 262 -17.48 -14.20 -5.18
C ASP A 262 -17.00 -15.01 -6.39
N LYS A 263 -17.17 -16.34 -6.34
CA LYS A 263 -16.72 -17.23 -7.41
C LYS A 263 -17.42 -16.92 -8.73
N LEU A 264 -18.72 -16.63 -8.75
CA LEU A 264 -19.43 -16.32 -9.99
C LEU A 264 -18.92 -15.00 -10.57
N HIS A 265 -18.87 -13.96 -9.74
CA HIS A 265 -18.40 -12.66 -10.19
C HIS A 265 -16.95 -12.71 -10.68
N ALA A 266 -16.08 -13.46 -10.00
CA ALA A 266 -14.71 -13.70 -10.42
C ALA A 266 -14.63 -14.32 -11.83
N HIS A 267 -15.43 -15.34 -12.13
CA HIS A 267 -15.47 -15.95 -13.47
C HIS A 267 -16.00 -14.97 -14.52
N GLN A 268 -17.01 -14.15 -14.20
CA GLN A 268 -17.52 -13.13 -15.10
C GLN A 268 -16.47 -12.06 -15.43
N ILE A 269 -15.66 -11.65 -14.44
CA ILE A 269 -14.54 -10.72 -14.66
C ILE A 269 -13.49 -11.34 -15.58
N LEU A 270 -13.08 -12.58 -15.32
CA LEU A 270 -12.10 -13.28 -16.16
C LEU A 270 -12.60 -13.42 -17.61
N ALA A 271 -13.86 -13.82 -17.79
CA ALA A 271 -14.50 -13.92 -19.09
C ALA A 271 -14.54 -12.57 -19.84
N ARG A 272 -14.97 -11.50 -19.16
CA ARG A 272 -15.02 -10.13 -19.73
C ARG A 272 -13.65 -9.67 -20.23
N HIS A 273 -12.58 -10.05 -19.52
CA HIS A 273 -11.20 -9.71 -19.88
C HIS A 273 -10.50 -10.73 -20.79
N ARG A 274 -11.24 -11.75 -21.28
CA ARG A 274 -10.74 -12.82 -22.14
C ARG A 274 -9.51 -13.51 -21.53
N ILE A 275 -9.62 -13.84 -20.25
CA ILE A 275 -8.59 -14.57 -19.49
C ILE A 275 -9.04 -16.02 -19.39
N GLY A 276 -8.17 -16.94 -19.77
CA GLY A 276 -8.46 -18.38 -19.75
C GLY A 276 -8.77 -18.88 -18.36
N MET A 277 -9.82 -19.69 -18.24
CA MET A 277 -10.25 -20.39 -17.04
C MET A 277 -10.92 -21.71 -17.48
N PRO A 278 -11.03 -22.73 -16.62
CA PRO A 278 -11.79 -23.92 -16.99
C PRO A 278 -13.23 -23.56 -17.34
N THR A 279 -13.81 -24.24 -18.32
CA THR A 279 -15.21 -24.02 -18.71
C THR A 279 -16.10 -24.22 -17.50
N THR A 280 -16.96 -23.26 -17.20
CA THR A 280 -17.77 -23.25 -15.98
C THR A 280 -19.20 -22.88 -16.31
N ALA A 281 -20.14 -23.71 -15.85
CA ALA A 281 -21.56 -23.39 -15.79
C ALA A 281 -21.97 -23.08 -14.35
N PHE A 282 -22.89 -22.14 -14.19
CA PHE A 282 -23.40 -21.70 -12.90
C PHE A 282 -24.89 -21.99 -12.79
N ALA A 283 -25.32 -22.44 -11.62
CA ALA A 283 -26.71 -22.82 -11.40
C ALA A 283 -27.14 -22.62 -9.94
N ALA A 284 -28.42 -22.27 -9.78
CA ALA A 284 -29.09 -22.23 -8.48
C ALA A 284 -30.02 -23.44 -8.33
N SER A 285 -31.10 -23.48 -9.13
CA SER A 285 -32.01 -24.62 -9.20
C SER A 285 -32.50 -24.86 -10.65
N PRO A 286 -31.61 -25.22 -11.58
CA PRO A 286 -32.01 -25.56 -12.93
C PRO A 286 -32.83 -26.85 -12.90
N LYS A 287 -33.96 -26.87 -13.60
CA LYS A 287 -34.73 -28.11 -13.82
C LYS A 287 -34.06 -29.04 -14.84
N ASP A 288 -33.14 -28.51 -15.64
CA ASP A 288 -32.42 -29.21 -16.69
C ASP A 288 -30.93 -29.39 -16.33
N THR A 289 -30.66 -30.38 -15.47
CA THR A 289 -29.29 -30.74 -15.05
C THR A 289 -28.43 -31.20 -16.22
N LYS A 290 -29.03 -31.88 -17.20
CA LYS A 290 -28.32 -32.48 -18.32
C LYS A 290 -27.75 -31.39 -19.23
N ASN A 291 -28.58 -30.42 -19.62
CA ASN A 291 -28.13 -29.28 -20.40
C ASN A 291 -27.01 -28.51 -19.69
N LEU A 292 -27.14 -28.28 -18.38
CA LEU A 292 -26.11 -27.61 -17.57
C LEU A 292 -24.75 -28.30 -17.67
N MET A 293 -24.72 -29.63 -17.59
CA MET A 293 -23.47 -30.40 -17.73
C MET A 293 -22.94 -30.36 -19.16
N ASP A 294 -23.82 -30.43 -20.15
CA ASP A 294 -23.46 -30.42 -21.57
C ASP A 294 -22.84 -29.06 -22.00
N LEU A 295 -23.20 -27.95 -21.32
CA LEU A 295 -22.54 -26.65 -21.50
C LEU A 295 -21.08 -26.64 -21.05
N VAL A 296 -20.71 -27.51 -20.12
CA VAL A 296 -19.34 -27.60 -19.59
C VAL A 296 -18.50 -28.57 -20.41
N GLY A 297 -19.04 -29.75 -20.69
CA GLY A 297 -18.39 -30.78 -21.50
C GLY A 297 -18.64 -32.19 -20.99
N THR A 298 -17.66 -33.06 -21.23
CA THR A 298 -17.73 -34.48 -20.83
C THR A 298 -17.11 -34.71 -19.46
N ALA A 299 -17.63 -35.71 -18.74
CA ALA A 299 -17.04 -36.14 -17.48
C ALA A 299 -15.58 -36.60 -17.64
N PRO A 300 -14.74 -36.46 -16.60
CA PRO A 300 -15.02 -36.00 -15.24
C PRO A 300 -15.31 -34.50 -15.13
N LEU A 301 -16.17 -34.13 -14.18
CA LEU A 301 -16.57 -32.75 -13.89
C LEU A 301 -16.28 -32.41 -12.43
N ILE A 302 -16.04 -31.13 -12.14
CA ILE A 302 -15.97 -30.60 -10.78
C ILE A 302 -17.27 -29.90 -10.43
N VAL A 303 -17.91 -30.28 -9.32
CA VAL A 303 -19.08 -29.59 -8.77
C VAL A 303 -18.67 -28.85 -7.49
N LYS A 304 -18.90 -27.53 -7.46
CA LYS A 304 -18.48 -26.64 -6.35
C LYS A 304 -19.67 -25.93 -5.74
N LEU A 305 -19.81 -25.99 -4.42
CA LEU A 305 -20.70 -25.08 -3.69
C LEU A 305 -20.08 -23.68 -3.61
N LEU A 306 -20.93 -22.65 -3.72
CA LEU A 306 -20.50 -21.27 -3.50
C LEU A 306 -20.24 -20.99 -2.03
N GLU A 307 -21.18 -21.41 -1.18
CA GLU A 307 -21.22 -21.16 0.26
C GLU A 307 -20.37 -22.17 1.03
N SER A 308 -19.08 -22.24 0.69
CA SER A 308 -18.18 -23.13 1.37
C SER A 308 -16.77 -22.56 1.51
N THR A 309 -16.14 -22.88 2.64
CA THR A 309 -14.78 -22.49 2.97
C THR A 309 -13.83 -23.68 2.88
N GLN A 310 -12.57 -23.43 2.53
CA GLN A 310 -11.46 -24.40 2.59
C GLN A 310 -11.69 -25.73 1.84
N GLY A 311 -12.36 -25.70 0.68
CA GLY A 311 -12.53 -26.87 -0.19
C GLY A 311 -13.52 -27.93 0.32
N LYS A 312 -14.24 -27.66 1.43
CA LYS A 312 -15.45 -28.41 1.78
C LYS A 312 -16.48 -28.08 0.70
N GLY A 313 -17.12 -29.04 0.04
CA GLY A 313 -18.05 -28.76 -1.06
C GLY A 313 -17.43 -28.56 -2.45
N VAL A 314 -16.21 -29.05 -2.69
CA VAL A 314 -15.67 -29.28 -4.05
C VAL A 314 -15.62 -30.80 -4.25
N VAL A 315 -16.36 -31.30 -5.24
CA VAL A 315 -16.50 -32.73 -5.53
C VAL A 315 -16.05 -33.01 -6.97
N LEU A 316 -15.22 -34.04 -7.14
CA LEU A 316 -14.90 -34.60 -8.45
C LEU A 316 -15.93 -35.68 -8.78
N ALA A 317 -16.64 -35.51 -9.88
CA ALA A 317 -17.59 -36.45 -10.41
C ALA A 317 -17.00 -37.13 -11.65
N GLU A 318 -16.58 -38.39 -11.51
CA GLU A 318 -15.92 -39.13 -12.60
C GLU A 318 -16.85 -39.45 -13.77
N THR A 319 -18.16 -39.50 -13.51
CA THR A 319 -19.20 -39.79 -14.51
C THR A 319 -20.30 -38.73 -14.49
N LYS A 320 -21.01 -38.55 -15.61
CA LYS A 320 -22.18 -37.65 -15.68
C LYS A 320 -23.24 -38.02 -14.64
N LYS A 321 -23.50 -39.32 -14.42
CA LYS A 321 -24.44 -39.79 -13.40
C LYS A 321 -24.02 -39.39 -11.98
N ALA A 322 -22.72 -39.48 -11.67
CA ALA A 322 -22.21 -39.01 -10.37
C ALA A 322 -22.39 -37.49 -10.22
N ALA A 323 -22.16 -36.72 -11.28
CA ALA A 323 -22.37 -35.27 -11.26
C ALA A 323 -23.85 -34.92 -11.06
N GLU A 324 -24.77 -35.62 -11.74
CA GLU A 324 -26.22 -35.47 -11.55
C GLU A 324 -26.63 -35.70 -10.09
N SER A 325 -26.19 -36.81 -9.50
CA SER A 325 -26.50 -37.12 -8.08
C SER A 325 -26.01 -36.05 -7.12
N VAL A 326 -24.81 -35.48 -7.35
CA VAL A 326 -24.27 -34.40 -6.52
C VAL A 326 -25.06 -33.10 -6.70
N ILE A 327 -25.43 -32.78 -7.95
CA ILE A 327 -26.24 -31.59 -8.26
C ILE A 327 -27.63 -31.69 -7.62
N ASP A 328 -28.27 -32.86 -7.68
CA ASP A 328 -29.58 -33.09 -7.07
C ASP A 328 -29.52 -32.95 -5.54
N ALA A 329 -28.45 -33.48 -4.91
CA ALA A 329 -28.21 -33.29 -3.48
C ALA A 329 -28.03 -31.79 -3.13
N PHE A 330 -27.27 -31.03 -3.93
CA PHE A 330 -27.09 -29.59 -3.71
C PHE A 330 -28.36 -28.78 -3.94
N ARG A 331 -29.21 -29.18 -4.90
CA ARG A 331 -30.54 -28.59 -5.12
C ARG A 331 -31.43 -28.75 -3.87
N GLY A 332 -31.41 -29.92 -3.24
CA GLY A 332 -32.13 -30.17 -1.99
C GLY A 332 -31.73 -29.23 -0.85
N LEU A 333 -30.48 -28.79 -0.84
CA LEU A 333 -29.93 -27.82 0.13
C LEU A 333 -30.25 -26.36 -0.24
N LYS A 334 -30.93 -26.10 -1.37
CA LYS A 334 -31.22 -24.75 -1.91
C LYS A 334 -29.96 -23.87 -2.06
N ALA A 335 -28.81 -24.50 -2.31
CA ALA A 335 -27.54 -23.82 -2.42
C ALA A 335 -27.16 -23.56 -3.89
N ASN A 336 -26.54 -22.41 -4.17
CA ASN A 336 -25.97 -22.15 -5.47
C ASN A 336 -24.67 -22.96 -5.69
N PHE A 337 -24.47 -23.44 -6.92
CA PHE A 337 -23.33 -24.27 -7.28
C PHE A 337 -22.76 -23.92 -8.66
N LEU A 338 -21.51 -24.34 -8.88
CA LEU A 338 -20.86 -24.32 -10.18
C LEU A 338 -20.56 -25.75 -10.62
N VAL A 339 -20.69 -26.01 -11.91
CA VAL A 339 -20.16 -27.19 -12.58
C VAL A 339 -19.01 -26.71 -13.47
N GLN A 340 -17.86 -27.34 -13.36
CA GLN A 340 -16.64 -26.89 -14.01
C GLN A 340 -15.89 -28.07 -14.65
N ASP A 341 -15.26 -27.81 -15.79
CA ASP A 341 -14.39 -28.77 -16.47
C ASP A 341 -13.23 -29.20 -15.57
N PHE A 342 -12.92 -30.50 -15.56
CA PHE A 342 -11.79 -31.05 -14.82
C PHE A 342 -10.56 -31.12 -15.72
N VAL A 343 -9.61 -30.23 -15.47
CA VAL A 343 -8.31 -30.20 -16.16
C VAL A 343 -7.44 -31.36 -15.68
N LYS A 344 -7.62 -32.54 -16.27
CA LYS A 344 -6.94 -33.79 -15.90
C LYS A 344 -5.42 -33.66 -15.90
N GLU A 345 -4.86 -32.91 -16.84
CA GLU A 345 -3.41 -32.74 -16.97
C GLU A 345 -2.76 -32.07 -15.75
N SER A 346 -3.54 -31.33 -14.95
CA SER A 346 -3.12 -30.68 -13.72
C SER A 346 -3.73 -31.33 -12.47
N ALA A 347 -4.18 -32.58 -12.56
CA ALA A 347 -4.72 -33.28 -11.39
C ALA A 347 -3.67 -33.32 -10.26
N GLY A 348 -4.03 -32.81 -9.09
CA GLY A 348 -3.14 -32.75 -7.93
C GLY A 348 -2.03 -31.69 -8.00
N GLU A 349 -1.95 -30.89 -9.06
CA GLU A 349 -0.94 -29.83 -9.21
C GLU A 349 -1.53 -28.49 -9.57
N ASP A 350 -1.03 -27.42 -8.95
CA ASP A 350 -1.32 -26.06 -9.42
C ASP A 350 -0.11 -25.13 -9.25
N ILE A 351 -0.12 -24.03 -9.98
CA ILE A 351 0.92 -23.00 -9.90
C ILE A 351 0.33 -21.77 -9.23
N ARG A 352 0.87 -21.40 -8.07
CA ARG A 352 0.57 -20.13 -7.43
C ARG A 352 1.58 -19.07 -7.86
N CYS A 353 1.12 -18.09 -8.62
CA CYS A 353 1.86 -16.86 -8.91
C CYS A 353 1.48 -15.77 -7.92
N LEU A 354 2.45 -15.21 -7.20
CA LEU A 354 2.22 -14.01 -6.40
C LEU A 354 2.53 -12.77 -7.23
N VAL A 355 1.53 -11.91 -7.41
CA VAL A 355 1.61 -10.64 -8.12
C VAL A 355 1.62 -9.49 -7.12
N ILE A 356 2.60 -8.59 -7.25
CA ILE A 356 2.66 -7.33 -6.49
C ILE A 356 2.99 -6.20 -7.48
N GLY A 357 2.23 -5.10 -7.43
CA GLY A 357 2.48 -3.94 -8.28
C GLY A 357 2.42 -4.22 -9.79
N GLY A 358 1.61 -5.21 -10.20
CA GLY A 358 1.48 -5.63 -11.60
C GLY A 358 2.62 -6.52 -12.11
N LYS A 359 3.50 -7.05 -11.24
CA LYS A 359 4.56 -8.00 -11.60
C LYS A 359 4.44 -9.28 -10.79
N VAL A 360 4.67 -10.43 -11.43
CA VAL A 360 4.83 -11.70 -10.69
C VAL A 360 6.18 -11.70 -9.99
N VAL A 361 6.16 -11.63 -8.66
CA VAL A 361 7.35 -11.51 -7.80
C VAL A 361 7.86 -12.86 -7.31
N ALA A 362 7.01 -13.87 -7.23
CA ALA A 362 7.36 -15.24 -6.89
C ALA A 362 6.33 -16.20 -7.48
N ALA A 363 6.73 -17.44 -7.74
CA ALA A 363 5.83 -18.50 -8.14
C ALA A 363 6.26 -19.82 -7.51
N MET A 364 5.29 -20.62 -7.11
CA MET A 364 5.51 -21.97 -6.58
C MET A 364 4.52 -22.94 -7.19
N LYS A 365 4.99 -24.15 -7.48
CA LYS A 365 4.12 -25.29 -7.78
C LYS A 365 3.72 -25.92 -6.46
N ARG A 366 2.43 -26.19 -6.30
CA ARG A 366 1.91 -26.96 -5.17
C ARG A 366 1.44 -28.31 -5.69
N THR A 367 1.79 -29.36 -4.98
CA THR A 367 1.40 -30.73 -5.31
C THR A 367 0.67 -31.33 -4.10
N SER A 368 -0.44 -32.03 -4.33
CA SER A 368 -1.15 -32.77 -3.28
C SER A 368 -0.39 -34.03 -2.85
N ASP A 369 -0.62 -34.45 -1.60
CA ASP A 369 -0.15 -35.75 -1.12
C ASP A 369 -1.25 -36.80 -1.36
N GLY A 370 -0.91 -37.90 -2.04
CA GLY A 370 -1.82 -39.04 -2.30
C GLY A 370 -2.85 -38.80 -3.42
N ASP A 371 -3.98 -39.50 -3.33
CA ASP A 371 -5.05 -39.52 -4.37
C ASP A 371 -5.97 -38.28 -4.36
N ASP A 372 -5.68 -37.23 -3.58
CA ASP A 372 -6.49 -35.99 -3.60
C ASP A 372 -6.14 -35.15 -4.84
N PHE A 373 -7.12 -34.86 -5.68
CA PHE A 373 -6.95 -34.00 -6.86
C PHE A 373 -6.73 -32.51 -6.51
N ARG A 374 -6.85 -32.13 -5.22
CA ARG A 374 -6.71 -30.74 -4.73
C ARG A 374 -5.34 -30.49 -4.11
N SER A 375 -4.59 -29.55 -4.66
CA SER A 375 -3.21 -29.19 -4.27
C SER A 375 -3.08 -28.17 -3.12
N ASN A 376 -4.08 -28.04 -2.24
CA ASN A 376 -4.05 -27.04 -1.17
C ASN A 376 -2.98 -27.34 -0.09
N LEU A 377 -1.99 -26.45 0.06
CA LEU A 377 -0.93 -26.50 1.10
C LEU A 377 -1.41 -26.79 2.54
N HIS A 378 -2.59 -26.29 2.93
CA HIS A 378 -3.14 -26.53 4.27
C HIS A 378 -3.56 -27.98 4.53
N ARG A 379 -3.47 -28.87 3.53
CA ARG A 379 -3.84 -30.29 3.60
C ARG A 379 -2.65 -31.23 3.40
N GLY A 380 -1.44 -30.77 3.70
CA GLY A 380 -0.22 -31.59 3.64
C GLY A 380 0.59 -31.44 2.34
N GLY A 381 0.02 -30.86 1.29
CA GLY A 381 0.70 -30.72 0.00
C GLY A 381 2.04 -29.97 0.06
N THR A 382 2.98 -30.37 -0.80
CA THR A 382 4.31 -29.78 -0.89
C THR A 382 4.32 -28.52 -1.77
N ALA A 383 5.19 -27.55 -1.46
CA ALA A 383 5.41 -26.37 -2.30
C ALA A 383 6.87 -26.30 -2.74
N VAL A 384 7.09 -26.25 -4.06
CA VAL A 384 8.42 -26.12 -4.67
C VAL A 384 8.43 -24.90 -5.58
N VAL A 385 9.50 -24.12 -5.55
CA VAL A 385 9.69 -22.99 -6.49
C VAL A 385 9.60 -23.51 -7.91
N THR A 386 8.89 -22.78 -8.77
CA THR A 386 8.73 -23.18 -10.16
C THR A 386 9.01 -22.05 -11.12
N LYS A 387 9.60 -22.40 -12.27
CA LYS A 387 9.78 -21.47 -13.38
C LYS A 387 8.48 -21.41 -14.17
N ILE A 388 7.94 -20.21 -14.27
CA ILE A 388 6.72 -19.95 -15.04
C ILE A 388 7.06 -19.45 -16.45
N SER A 389 6.22 -19.83 -17.41
CA SER A 389 6.32 -19.38 -18.80
C SER A 389 5.94 -17.91 -18.95
N LYS A 390 6.20 -17.33 -20.13
CA LYS A 390 5.78 -15.96 -20.46
C LYS A 390 4.26 -15.83 -20.47
N THR A 391 3.55 -16.85 -20.94
CA THR A 391 2.09 -16.87 -21.02
C THR A 391 1.45 -16.99 -19.63
N GLU A 392 1.99 -17.82 -18.75
CA GLU A 392 1.56 -17.92 -17.33
C GLU A 392 1.75 -16.59 -16.60
N ARG A 393 2.91 -15.94 -16.82
CA ARG A 393 3.21 -14.64 -16.20
C ARG A 393 2.26 -13.55 -16.68
N ASP A 394 2.03 -13.44 -17.98
CA ASP A 394 1.08 -12.46 -18.55
C ASP A 394 -0.35 -12.71 -18.05
N MET A 395 -0.77 -13.97 -18.02
CA MET A 395 -2.10 -14.33 -17.54
C MET A 395 -2.29 -13.95 -16.07
N ALA A 396 -1.30 -14.21 -15.21
CA ALA A 396 -1.35 -13.85 -13.80
C ALA A 396 -1.40 -12.33 -13.57
N THR A 397 -0.60 -11.55 -14.30
CA THR A 397 -0.61 -10.08 -14.18
C THR A 397 -1.90 -9.48 -14.71
N ARG A 398 -2.44 -9.99 -15.83
CA ARG A 398 -3.74 -9.58 -16.37
C ARG A 398 -4.89 -9.90 -15.43
N ALA A 399 -4.86 -11.07 -14.78
CA ALA A 399 -5.85 -11.44 -13.78
C ALA A 399 -5.82 -10.46 -12.59
N ALA A 400 -4.67 -10.26 -11.94
CA ALA A 400 -4.56 -9.32 -10.84
C ALA A 400 -5.03 -7.90 -11.22
N LYS A 401 -4.70 -7.43 -12.44
CA LYS A 401 -5.16 -6.14 -12.97
C LYS A 401 -6.69 -6.09 -13.19
N ALA A 402 -7.29 -7.16 -13.73
CA ALA A 402 -8.73 -7.24 -13.96
C ALA A 402 -9.54 -7.12 -12.66
N PHE A 403 -9.02 -7.66 -11.56
CA PHE A 403 -9.60 -7.52 -10.22
C PHE A 403 -9.17 -6.23 -9.49
N LYS A 404 -8.36 -5.36 -10.11
CA LYS A 404 -7.81 -4.14 -9.48
C LYS A 404 -7.04 -4.43 -8.17
N LEU A 405 -6.33 -5.56 -8.11
CA LEU A 405 -5.56 -5.96 -6.93
C LEU A 405 -4.10 -5.50 -7.07
N GLY A 406 -3.61 -4.77 -6.07
CA GLY A 406 -2.20 -4.39 -5.94
C GLY A 406 -1.30 -5.54 -5.46
N MET A 407 -1.88 -6.50 -4.71
CA MET A 407 -1.26 -7.76 -4.32
C MET A 407 -2.24 -8.91 -4.53
N ALA A 408 -1.88 -9.97 -5.24
CA ALA A 408 -2.76 -11.12 -5.45
C ALA A 408 -1.98 -12.43 -5.54
N GLY A 409 -2.51 -13.49 -4.94
CA GLY A 409 -2.13 -14.86 -5.28
C GLY A 409 -3.01 -15.35 -6.42
N VAL A 410 -2.43 -15.67 -7.57
CA VAL A 410 -3.14 -16.17 -8.74
C VAL A 410 -2.78 -17.63 -8.93
N ASP A 411 -3.77 -18.50 -8.84
CA ASP A 411 -3.61 -19.95 -8.96
C ASP A 411 -3.95 -20.37 -10.39
N LEU A 412 -3.05 -21.11 -11.03
CA LEU A 412 -3.16 -21.55 -12.43
C LEU A 412 -3.06 -23.07 -12.54
N LEU A 413 -3.77 -23.62 -13.52
CA LEU A 413 -3.66 -24.98 -14.00
C LEU A 413 -2.98 -24.97 -15.38
N ARG A 414 -2.08 -25.91 -15.63
CA ARG A 414 -1.50 -26.15 -16.95
C ARG A 414 -2.39 -27.12 -17.73
N SER A 415 -2.88 -26.68 -18.88
CA SER A 415 -3.61 -27.57 -19.80
C SER A 415 -2.92 -27.64 -21.16
N SER A 416 -3.29 -28.65 -21.95
CA SER A 416 -2.84 -28.79 -23.34
C SER A 416 -3.21 -27.58 -24.22
N GLU A 417 -4.29 -26.86 -23.87
CA GLU A 417 -4.76 -25.64 -24.55
C GLU A 417 -4.11 -24.35 -24.02
N GLY A 418 -3.20 -24.46 -23.05
CA GLY A 418 -2.56 -23.34 -22.36
C GLY A 418 -2.94 -23.22 -20.88
N PRO A 419 -2.41 -22.21 -20.16
CA PRO A 419 -2.73 -22.03 -18.75
C PRO A 419 -4.19 -21.60 -18.54
N LYS A 420 -4.81 -22.06 -17.46
CA LYS A 420 -6.18 -21.70 -17.05
C LYS A 420 -6.16 -21.16 -15.61
N ILE A 421 -6.78 -20.01 -15.35
CA ILE A 421 -6.91 -19.44 -13.99
C ILE A 421 -7.91 -20.28 -13.19
N LEU A 422 -7.46 -20.78 -12.04
CA LEU A 422 -8.29 -21.50 -11.08
C LEU A 422 -8.89 -20.56 -10.04
N GLU A 423 -8.08 -19.68 -9.46
CA GLU A 423 -8.50 -18.75 -8.40
C GLU A 423 -7.63 -17.49 -8.41
N VAL A 424 -8.21 -16.36 -8.01
CA VAL A 424 -7.50 -15.13 -7.69
C VAL A 424 -7.78 -14.79 -6.22
N ASN A 425 -6.76 -14.81 -5.38
CA ASN A 425 -6.87 -14.54 -3.95
C ASN A 425 -6.30 -13.16 -3.60
N SER A 426 -7.15 -12.29 -3.07
CA SER A 426 -6.83 -10.92 -2.64
C SER A 426 -6.10 -10.81 -1.29
N SER A 427 -5.94 -11.90 -0.54
CA SER A 427 -5.18 -11.91 0.73
C SER A 427 -4.34 -13.18 0.82
N PRO A 428 -3.34 -13.35 -0.07
CA PRO A 428 -2.52 -14.55 -0.10
C PRO A 428 -1.68 -14.67 1.18
N GLY A 429 -1.48 -15.88 1.70
CA GLY A 429 -0.54 -16.14 2.78
C GLY A 429 0.92 -15.96 2.31
N LEU A 430 1.76 -15.37 3.15
CA LEU A 430 3.16 -15.08 2.82
C LEU A 430 4.11 -16.23 3.15
N GLU A 431 3.83 -16.99 4.22
CA GLU A 431 4.77 -17.95 4.79
C GLU A 431 5.25 -19.01 3.79
N GLY A 432 4.33 -19.71 3.13
CA GLY A 432 4.69 -20.81 2.23
C GLY A 432 5.51 -20.33 1.04
N ILE A 433 5.17 -19.18 0.47
CA ILE A 433 5.88 -18.65 -0.71
C ILE A 433 7.20 -17.97 -0.35
N GLU A 434 7.31 -17.32 0.81
CA GLU A 434 8.59 -16.78 1.30
C GLU A 434 9.56 -17.91 1.62
N LYS A 435 9.12 -18.97 2.32
CA LYS A 435 9.94 -20.15 2.61
C LYS A 435 10.42 -20.85 1.34
N ALA A 436 9.53 -21.04 0.37
CA ALA A 436 9.90 -21.69 -0.89
C ALA A 436 10.86 -20.81 -1.71
N SER A 437 10.53 -19.54 -1.92
CA SER A 437 11.28 -18.67 -2.84
C SER A 437 12.53 -18.00 -2.23
N GLY A 438 12.66 -18.00 -0.90
CA GLY A 438 13.71 -17.25 -0.19
C GLY A 438 13.60 -15.73 -0.35
N ARG A 439 12.49 -15.21 -0.89
CA ARG A 439 12.28 -13.78 -1.12
C ARG A 439 11.52 -13.14 0.03
N ASN A 440 11.91 -11.92 0.39
CA ASN A 440 11.14 -11.09 1.31
C ASN A 440 9.99 -10.41 0.54
N ILE A 441 8.81 -11.00 0.60
CA ILE A 441 7.61 -10.54 -0.09
C ILE A 441 7.02 -9.31 0.59
N ALA A 442 7.07 -9.25 1.92
CA ALA A 442 6.64 -8.05 2.65
C ALA A 442 7.43 -6.82 2.19
N ALA A 443 8.75 -6.93 2.04
CA ALA A 443 9.60 -5.85 1.52
C ALA A 443 9.11 -5.32 0.17
N LEU A 444 8.79 -6.22 -0.78
CA LEU A 444 8.31 -5.84 -2.10
C LEU A 444 6.94 -5.15 -2.05
N LEU A 445 6.09 -5.49 -1.09
CA LEU A 445 4.83 -4.79 -0.85
C LEU A 445 5.09 -3.37 -0.31
N PHE A 446 6.00 -3.21 0.64
CA PHE A 446 6.37 -1.89 1.16
C PHE A 446 7.00 -1.00 0.07
N ASP A 447 7.85 -1.54 -0.80
CA ASP A 447 8.39 -0.79 -1.94
C ASP A 447 7.27 -0.21 -2.83
N GLN A 448 6.18 -0.97 -3.03
CA GLN A 448 5.01 -0.47 -3.77
C GLN A 448 4.24 0.60 -3.00
N ILE A 449 4.02 0.41 -1.71
CA ILE A 449 3.31 1.37 -0.86
C ILE A 449 4.08 2.69 -0.82
N GLU A 450 5.37 2.64 -0.50
CA GLU A 450 6.27 3.80 -0.43
C GLU A 450 6.32 4.57 -1.75
N MET A 451 6.32 3.87 -2.89
CA MET A 451 6.26 4.49 -4.21
C MET A 451 4.93 5.19 -4.48
N ARG A 452 3.81 4.64 -3.99
CA ARG A 452 2.45 5.17 -4.21
C ARG A 452 2.11 6.35 -3.32
N VAL A 453 2.66 6.44 -2.11
CA VAL A 453 2.38 7.51 -1.14
C VAL A 453 3.38 8.66 -1.19
N ARG A 454 4.17 8.78 -2.28
CA ARG A 454 5.06 9.93 -2.53
C ARG A 454 4.26 11.18 -2.93
N PRO A 455 4.78 12.40 -2.68
CA PRO A 455 4.17 13.62 -3.18
C PRO A 455 3.96 13.59 -4.70
N GLU A 456 2.79 14.04 -5.13
CA GLU A 456 2.53 14.30 -6.55
C GLU A 456 3.27 15.58 -6.99
N PRO A 457 4.03 15.55 -8.10
CA PRO A 457 4.69 16.75 -8.61
C PRO A 457 3.71 17.81 -9.11
N LEU A 458 4.13 19.07 -9.13
CA LEU A 458 3.36 20.15 -9.76
C LEU A 458 3.13 19.87 -11.25
N LYS A 459 1.90 20.07 -11.72
CA LYS A 459 1.59 20.14 -13.15
C LYS A 459 2.22 21.43 -13.71
N LYS A 460 2.99 21.32 -14.80
CA LYS A 460 3.51 22.51 -15.49
C LYS A 460 2.34 23.40 -15.93
N ALA A 461 2.41 24.70 -15.65
CA ALA A 461 1.50 25.65 -16.25
C ALA A 461 1.62 25.56 -17.79
N PRO A 462 0.52 25.63 -18.55
CA PRO A 462 0.61 25.69 -20.01
C PRO A 462 1.46 26.90 -20.40
N LYS A 463 2.44 26.70 -21.29
CA LYS A 463 3.19 27.82 -21.86
C LYS A 463 2.17 28.79 -22.46
N LYS A 464 2.12 30.03 -21.96
CA LYS A 464 1.43 31.10 -22.67
C LYS A 464 2.11 31.19 -24.03
N THR A 465 1.40 30.80 -25.08
CA THR A 465 1.77 31.13 -26.46
C THR A 465 1.74 32.65 -26.55
N ALA A 466 2.90 33.24 -26.81
CA ALA A 466 3.03 34.67 -27.11
C ALA A 466 2.36 35.01 -28.44
#